data_AF-A0A6L6VC77-F1
#
_entry.id   AF-A0A6L6VC77-F1
#
_cell.length_a   1.000
_cell.length_b   1.000
_cell.length_c   1.000
_cell.angle_alpha   90.00
_cell.angle_beta   90.00
_cell.angle_gamma   90.00
#
_symmetry.space_group_name_H-M   'P 1'
#
loop_
_entity.id
_entity.type
_entity.pdbx_description
1 polymer ?
#
loop_
_entity_poly.entity_id
_entity_poly.type
_entity_poly.pdbx_seq_one_letter_code
_entity_poly.pdbx_strand_id
1 'polypeptide(L)' 'MVKTVYVEREVPAAAKVQCAPPVPLPDRRLNEPETQTYWGKDRTALRTCEARRAAAVSGVIHAQ' A
#
# COMPACT_ATOMS: atom_id res chain seq x y z
N MET A 1 -4.38 32.92 26.62
CA MET A 1 -3.27 32.67 25.67
C MET A 1 -3.40 31.22 25.20
N VAL A 2 -3.67 31.00 23.92
CA VAL A 2 -3.77 29.64 23.34
C VAL A 2 -2.42 29.30 22.71
N LYS A 3 -1.86 28.14 23.05
CA LYS A 3 -0.59 27.65 22.49
C LYS A 3 -0.87 26.44 21.62
N THR A 4 -0.59 26.53 20.33
CA THR A 4 -0.65 25.40 19.42
C THR A 4 0.56 24.49 19.67
N VAL A 5 0.30 23.20 19.81
CA VAL A 5 1.33 22.16 19.89
C VAL A 5 1.09 21.13 18.79
N TYR A 6 2.15 20.72 18.11
CA TYR A 6 2.11 19.65 17.14
C TYR A 6 2.16 18.31 17.88
N VAL A 7 1.18 17.44 17.59
CA VAL A 7 1.15 16.07 18.11
C VAL A 7 1.42 15.13 16.94
N GLU A 8 2.52 14.41 17.01
CA GLU A 8 2.84 13.38 16.01
C GLU A 8 2.02 12.12 16.32
N ARG A 9 1.19 11.69 15.36
CA ARG A 9 0.39 10.48 15.51
C ARG A 9 1.23 9.27 15.10
N GLU A 10 1.25 8.27 15.96
CA GLU A 10 1.93 7.03 15.65
C GLU A 10 1.25 6.29 14.48
N VAL A 11 2.03 5.90 13.48
CA VAL A 11 1.56 5.09 12.35
C VAL A 11 1.37 3.63 12.81
N PRO A 12 0.20 3.02 12.58
CA PRO A 12 -0.06 1.62 12.94
C PRO A 12 0.95 0.64 12.36
N ALA A 13 1.28 -0.40 13.13
CA ALA A 13 2.13 -1.50 12.66
C ALA A 13 1.60 -2.12 11.34
N ALA A 14 0.27 -2.26 11.19
CA ALA A 14 -0.36 -2.77 9.97
C ALA A 14 -0.10 -1.91 8.72
N ALA A 15 0.06 -0.59 8.88
CA ALA A 15 0.41 0.31 7.77
C ALA A 15 1.91 0.23 7.41
N LYS A 16 2.76 -0.14 8.37
CA LYS A 16 4.21 -0.32 8.20
C LYS A 16 4.57 -1.63 7.50
N VAL A 17 3.66 -2.62 7.47
CA VAL A 17 3.88 -3.87 6.74
C VAL A 17 4.17 -3.55 5.26
N GLN A 18 5.21 -4.17 4.71
CA GLN A 18 5.57 -3.97 3.31
C GLN A 18 4.49 -4.50 2.37
N CYS A 19 4.42 -3.93 1.16
CA CYS A 19 3.61 -4.50 0.09
C CYS A 19 4.30 -5.76 -0.47
N ALA A 20 3.53 -6.58 -1.19
CA ALA A 20 4.13 -7.69 -1.93
C ALA A 20 5.16 -7.15 -2.93
N PRO A 21 6.29 -7.86 -3.14
CA PRO A 21 7.23 -7.51 -4.19
C PRO A 21 6.55 -7.67 -5.57
N PRO A 22 7.04 -6.95 -6.60
CA PRO A 22 6.59 -7.16 -7.97
C PRO A 22 6.76 -8.60 -8.42
N VAL A 23 5.89 -9.06 -9.32
CA VAL A 23 6.02 -10.39 -9.91
C VAL A 23 7.32 -10.49 -10.72
N PRO A 24 8.11 -11.56 -10.56
CA PRO A 24 9.31 -11.76 -11.36
C PRO A 24 8.91 -11.99 -12.82
N LEU A 25 9.57 -11.27 -13.73
CA LEU A 25 9.35 -11.39 -15.17
C LEU A 25 10.39 -12.36 -15.77
N PRO A 26 10.02 -13.10 -16.82
CA PRO A 26 10.97 -13.91 -17.55
C PRO A 26 12.00 -13.04 -18.27
N ASP A 27 13.23 -13.54 -18.41
CA ASP A 27 14.31 -12.85 -19.12
C ASP A 27 14.16 -13.00 -20.64
N ARG A 28 13.05 -12.46 -21.15
CA ARG A 28 12.72 -12.35 -22.57
C ARG A 28 11.68 -11.26 -22.77
N ARG A 29 11.46 -10.89 -24.03
CA ARG A 29 10.34 -10.01 -24.39
C ARG A 29 9.01 -10.68 -24.06
N LEU A 30 8.11 -9.89 -23.49
CA LEU A 30 6.73 -10.26 -23.26
C LEU A 30 5.91 -9.92 -24.49
N ASN A 31 4.94 -10.77 -24.81
CA ASN A 31 3.86 -10.37 -25.71
C ASN A 31 2.82 -9.53 -24.95
N GLU A 32 1.85 -8.99 -25.70
CA GLU A 32 0.84 -8.10 -25.12
C GLU A 32 -0.04 -8.78 -24.05
N PRO A 33 -0.59 -10.00 -24.27
CA PRO A 33 -1.32 -10.73 -23.23
C PRO A 33 -0.53 -10.96 -21.93
N GLU A 34 0.75 -11.32 -22.06
CA GLU A 34 1.64 -11.52 -20.91
C GLU A 34 1.87 -10.21 -20.15
N THR A 35 2.11 -9.12 -20.88
CA THR A 35 2.30 -7.79 -20.32
C THR A 35 1.09 -7.37 -19.49
N GLN A 36 -0.12 -7.51 -20.06
CA GLN A 36 -1.36 -7.17 -19.34
C GLN A 36 -1.58 -8.05 -18.10
N THR A 37 -1.21 -9.32 -18.18
CA THR A 37 -1.35 -10.26 -17.08
C THR A 37 -0.43 -9.92 -15.91
N TYR A 38 0.88 -9.75 -16.15
CA TYR A 38 1.84 -9.42 -15.09
C TYR A 38 1.54 -8.05 -14.49
N TRP A 39 1.22 -7.07 -15.34
CA TRP A 39 0.79 -5.74 -14.90
C TRP A 39 -0.47 -5.79 -14.04
N GLY A 40 -1.47 -6.57 -14.45
CA GLY A 40 -2.73 -6.73 -13.70
C GLY A 40 -2.51 -7.35 -12.31
N LYS A 41 -1.58 -8.30 -12.18
CA LYS A 41 -1.20 -8.89 -10.89
C LYS A 41 -0.58 -7.85 -9.95
N ASP A 42 0.43 -7.12 -10.42
CA ASP A 42 1.11 -6.10 -9.61
C ASP A 42 0.16 -4.97 -9.20
N ARG A 43 -0.67 -4.48 -10.13
CA ARG A 43 -1.68 -3.45 -9.81
C ARG A 43 -2.67 -3.90 -8.76
N THR A 44 -3.11 -5.15 -8.82
CA THR A 44 -4.04 -5.69 -7.84
C THR A 44 -3.38 -5.77 -6.47
N ALA A 45 -2.16 -6.31 -6.39
CA ALA A 45 -1.39 -6.39 -5.15
C ALA A 45 -1.15 -5.01 -4.52
N LEU A 46 -0.81 -4.01 -5.34
CA LEU A 46 -0.61 -2.64 -4.88
C LEU A 46 -1.90 -2.02 -4.33
N ARG A 47 -3.02 -2.17 -5.06
CA ARG A 47 -4.33 -1.67 -4.61
C ARG A 47 -4.75 -2.28 -3.26
N THR A 48 -4.55 -3.59 -3.10
CA THR A 48 -4.84 -4.28 -1.84
C THR A 48 -3.94 -3.77 -0.71
N CYS A 49 -2.65 -3.55 -0.98
CA CYS A 49 -1.71 -3.00 0.01
C CYS A 49 -2.14 -1.61 0.48
N GLU A 50 -2.50 -0.73 -0.45
CA GLU A 50 -2.93 0.63 -0.13
C GLU A 50 -4.28 0.66 0.59
N ALA A 51 -5.22 -0.22 0.22
CA ALA A 51 -6.46 -0.39 0.96
C ALA A 51 -6.21 -0.80 2.42
N ARG A 52 -5.29 -1.73 2.66
CA ARG A 52 -4.86 -2.10 4.03
C ARG A 52 -4.25 -0.92 4.77
N ARG A 53 -3.36 -0.16 4.14
CA ARG A 53 -2.73 1.03 4.75
C ARG A 53 -3.76 2.09 5.11
N ALA A 54 -4.66 2.40 4.19
CA ALA A 54 -5.74 3.35 4.41
C ALA A 54 -6.67 2.89 5.55
N ALA A 55 -7.06 1.62 5.58
CA ALA A 55 -7.88 1.07 6.66
C ALA A 55 -7.18 1.16 8.03
N ALA A 56 -5.88 0.86 8.09
CA ALA A 56 -5.10 0.96 9.31
C ALA A 56 -5.03 2.42 9.82
N VAL A 57 -4.74 3.38 8.94
CA VAL A 57 -4.68 4.81 9.32
C VAL A 57 -6.05 5.33 9.71
N SER A 58 -7.10 5.08 8.92
CA SER A 58 -8.46 5.53 9.23
C SER A 58 -9.01 4.92 10.52
N GLY A 59 -8.66 3.66 10.82
CA GLY A 59 -9.00 3.02 12.10
C GLY A 59 -8.43 3.76 13.31
N VAL A 60 -7.23 4.33 13.19
CA VAL A 60 -6.64 5.19 14.23
C VAL A 60 -7.38 6.52 14.37
N ILE A 61 -7.95 7.07 13.30
CA ILE A 61 -8.73 8.31 13.37
C ILE A 61 -10.02 8.11 14.17
N HIS A 62 -10.68 6.95 14.01
CA HIS A 62 -11.97 6.62 14.62
C HIS A 62 -11.88 5.91 15.98
N ALA A 63 -10.69 5.45 16.39
CA ALA A 63 -10.46 4.82 17.69
C ALA A 63 -10.10 5.84 18.81
N GLN A 64 -10.51 7.10 18.65
CA GLN A 64 -10.30 8.18 19.62
C GLN A 64 -11.61 8.54 20.32
#